data_AF-A0A0S7XYV0-F1
#
_entry.id   AF-A0A0S7XYV0-F1
#
_cell.length_a   1.000
_cell.length_b   1.000
_cell.length_c   1.000
_cell.angle_alpha   90.00
_cell.angle_beta   90.00
_cell.angle_gamma   90.00
#
_symmetry.space_group_name_H-M   'P 1'
#
loop_
_entity.id
_entity.type
_entity.pdbx_description
1 polymer ?
#
loop_
_entity_poly.entity_id
_entity_poly.type
_entity_poly.pdbx_seq_one_letter_code
_entity_poly.pdbx_strand_id
1 'polypeptide(L)' 'MQNLENTWLTVKQAAEIFPFSESSLRWIIFHKKHNGCSKCLRRIGSRKLLINAKQFEDWIDQQGVDNE' A
#
# COMPACT_ATOMS: atom_id res chain seq x y z
N MET A 1 8.57 13.79 10.32
CA MET A 1 8.04 12.59 9.61
C MET A 1 9.23 11.70 9.27
N GLN A 2 9.13 10.39 9.48
CA GLN A 2 10.21 9.45 9.15
C GLN A 2 10.42 9.44 7.63
N ASN A 3 11.67 9.34 7.18
CA ASN A 3 11.99 9.24 5.77
C ASN A 3 11.63 7.82 5.29
N LEU A 4 10.57 7.69 4.48
CA LEU A 4 10.05 6.41 3.97
C LEU A 4 10.69 5.94 2.65
N GLU A 5 11.67 6.69 2.13
CA GLU A 5 12.42 6.34 0.93
C GLU A 5 13.01 4.92 1.08
N ASN A 6 12.66 4.02 0.15
CA ASN A 6 13.11 2.62 0.11
C ASN A 6 12.62 1.70 1.24
N THR A 7 11.55 2.05 1.96
CA THR A 7 10.98 1.16 3.00
C THR A 7 9.97 0.17 2.42
N TRP A 8 10.17 -1.12 2.69
CA TRP A 8 9.25 -2.21 2.34
C TRP A 8 8.59 -2.80 3.58
N LEU A 9 7.27 -2.80 3.60
CA LEU A 9 6.46 -3.19 4.75
C LEU A 9 5.66 -4.45 4.47
N THR A 10 5.50 -5.30 5.47
CA THR A 10 4.43 -6.30 5.47
C THR A 10 3.07 -5.63 5.70
N VAL A 11 1.97 -6.35 5.45
CA VAL A 11 0.61 -5.86 5.77
C VAL A 11 0.49 -5.45 7.23
N LYS A 12 1.06 -6.24 8.15
CA LYS A 12 1.05 -5.95 9.58
C LYS A 12 1.77 -4.65 9.90
N GLN A 13 3.00 -4.47 9.39
CA GLN A 13 3.77 -3.25 9.62
C GLN A 13 3.12 -2.02 8.98
N ALA A 14 2.51 -2.17 7.80
CA ALA A 14 1.77 -1.09 7.17
C ALA A 14 0.54 -0.66 8.00
N ALA A 15 -0.14 -1.59 8.67
CA ALA A 15 -1.25 -1.28 9.58
C ALA A 15 -0.81 -0.56 10.86
N GLU A 16 0.46 -0.68 11.24
CA GLU A 16 1.03 0.04 12.39
C GLU A 16 1.46 1.47 12.02
N ILE A 17 1.75 1.74 10.74
CA ILE A 17 2.30 3.01 10.25
C ILE A 17 1.23 3.89 9.62
N PHE A 18 0.36 3.30 8.78
CA PHE A 18 -0.68 4.02 8.07
C PHE A 18 -2.03 3.89 8.78
N PRO A 19 -2.97 4.83 8.59
CA PRO A 19 -4.29 4.80 9.23
C PRO A 19 -5.25 3.77 8.59
N PHE A 20 -4.78 2.55 8.34
CA PHE A 20 -5.57 1.44 7.79
C PHE A 20 -5.49 0.22 8.69
N SER A 21 -6.62 -0.46 8.88
CA SER A 21 -6.62 -1.80 9.49
C SER A 21 -5.99 -2.84 8.54
N GLU A 22 -5.51 -3.96 9.08
CA GLU A 22 -5.06 -5.09 8.25
C GLU A 22 -6.15 -5.56 7.27
N SER A 23 -7.41 -5.59 7.70
CA SER A 23 -8.54 -5.99 6.86
C SER A 23 -8.74 -5.03 5.69
N SER A 24 -8.65 -3.73 5.94
CA SER A 24 -8.72 -2.68 4.92
C SER A 24 -7.57 -2.82 3.91
N LEU A 25 -6.34 -3.02 4.39
CA LEU A 25 -5.17 -3.23 3.53
C LEU A 25 -5.31 -4.50 2.67
N ARG A 26 -5.81 -5.60 3.24
CA ARG A 26 -6.06 -6.84 2.50
C ARG A 26 -7.11 -6.64 1.40
N TRP A 27 -8.17 -5.88 1.68
CA TRP A 27 -9.18 -5.53 0.68
C TRP A 27 -8.57 -4.70 -0.45
N ILE A 28 -7.77 -3.67 -0.13
CA ILE A 28 -7.06 -2.84 -1.11
C ILE A 28 -6.15 -3.70 -1.99
N ILE A 29 -5.36 -4.59 -1.38
CA ILE A 29 -4.45 -5.51 -2.07
C ILE A 29 -5.21 -6.47 -2.98
N PHE A 30 -6.36 -6.98 -2.53
CA PHE A 30 -7.19 -7.89 -3.33
C PHE A 30 -7.72 -7.17 -4.58
N HIS A 31 -8.15 -5.91 -4.44
CA HIS A 31 -8.66 -5.07 -5.53
C HIS A 31 -7.59 -4.25 -6.25
N LYS A 32 -6.30 -4.57 -6.05
CA LYS A 32 -5.14 -3.79 -6.54
C LYS A 32 -5.12 -3.44 -8.03
N LYS A 33 -5.81 -4.25 -8.85
CA LYS A 33 -5.90 -4.01 -10.30
C LYS A 33 -6.94 -2.95 -10.64
N HIS A 34 -7.99 -2.85 -9.84
CA HIS A 34 -9.08 -1.90 -10.03
C HIS A 34 -8.77 -0.55 -9.37
N ASN A 35 -8.19 -0.56 -8.16
CA ASN A 35 -7.89 0.67 -7.42
C ASN A 35 -6.49 1.26 -7.73
N GLY A 36 -5.71 0.66 -8.64
CA GLY A 36 -4.38 1.15 -9.02
C GLY A 36 -3.26 0.89 -7.99
N CYS A 37 -3.54 0.24 -6.86
CA CYS A 37 -2.55 -0.02 -5.80
C CYS A 37 -1.47 -1.05 -6.20
N SER A 38 -1.61 -1.73 -7.36
CA SER A 38 -0.63 -2.73 -7.83
C SER A 38 0.81 -2.18 -7.89
N LYS A 39 0.99 -0.89 -8.20
CA LYS A 39 2.31 -0.24 -8.26
C LYS A 39 3.04 -0.24 -6.93
N CYS A 40 2.31 -0.25 -5.81
CA CYS A 40 2.85 -0.19 -4.46
C CYS A 40 3.28 -1.56 -3.95
N LEU A 41 3.03 -2.64 -4.70
CA LEU A 41 3.12 -4.01 -4.19
C LEU A 41 4.25 -4.79 -4.87
N ARG A 42 5.05 -5.50 -4.05
CA ARG A 42 6.06 -6.43 -4.52
C ARG A 42 5.81 -7.82 -3.95
N ARG A 43 5.71 -8.82 -4.84
CA ARG A 43 5.68 -10.22 -4.43
C ARG A 43 7.10 -10.79 -4.38
N ILE A 44 7.45 -11.44 -3.28
CA ILE A 44 8.71 -12.14 -3.08
C ILE A 44 8.40 -13.63 -2.89
N GLY A 45 8.74 -14.43 -3.90
CA GLY A 45 8.34 -15.83 -3.96
C GLY A 45 6.82 -16.02 -4.08
N SER A 46 6.32 -17.17 -3.63
CA SER A 46 4.90 -17.54 -3.78
C SER A 46 3.99 -16.99 -2.68
N ARG A 47 4.54 -16.66 -1.49
CA ARG A 47 3.73 -16.37 -0.29
C ARG A 47 3.91 -14.96 0.27
N LYS A 48 5.05 -14.29 0.04
CA LYS A 48 5.33 -13.00 0.69
C LYS A 48 4.93 -11.84 -0.22
N LEU A 49 4.14 -10.92 0.33
CA LEU A 49 3.75 -9.67 -0.31
C LEU A 49 4.24 -8.52 0.56
N LEU A 50 4.88 -7.55 -0.07
CA LEU A 50 5.38 -6.34 0.55
C LEU A 50 4.73 -5.11 -0.08
N ILE A 51 4.58 -4.06 0.72
CA ILE A 51 4.07 -2.75 0.36
C ILE A 51 5.26 -1.78 0.37
N ASN A 52 5.53 -1.11 -0.74
CA ASN A 52 6.47 0.00 -0.79
C ASN A 52 5.82 1.20 -0.10
N ALA A 53 6.42 1.67 1.00
CA ALA A 53 5.81 2.70 1.83
C ALA A 53 5.60 4.01 1.07
N LYS A 54 6.63 4.50 0.36
CA LYS A 54 6.56 5.75 -0.40
C LYS A 54 5.55 5.69 -1.54
N GLN A 55 5.57 4.62 -2.34
CA GLN A 55 4.60 4.48 -3.44
C GLN A 55 3.16 4.30 -2.94
N PHE A 56 2.99 3.72 -1.74
CA PHE A 56 1.68 3.58 -1.12
C PHE A 56 1.16 4.93 -0.61
N GLU A 57 2.01 5.74 0.03
CA GLU A 57 1.72 7.14 0.38
C GLU A 57 1.33 7.96 -0.86
N ASP A 58 2.14 7.91 -1.92
CA ASP A 58 1.84 8.56 -3.20
C ASP A 58 0.52 8.09 -3.83
N TRP A 59 0.16 6.83 -3.61
CA TRP A 59 -1.12 6.30 -4.08
C TRP A 59 -2.29 6.84 -3.26
N ILE A 60 -2.13 6.96 -1.93
CA ILE A 60 -3.14 7.57 -1.03
C ILE A 60 -3.41 9.01 -1.46
N ASP A 61 -2.37 9.80 -1.71
CA ASP A 61 -2.50 11.20 -2.14
C ASP A 61 -3.21 11.36 -3.49
N GLN A 62 -3.21 10.31 -4.31
CA GLN A 62 -3.92 10.26 -5.58
C GLN A 62 -5.37 9.77 -5.44
N GLN A 63 -5.76 9.20 -4.30
CA GLN A 63 -7.14 8.80 -4.05
C GLN A 63 -7.95 10.02 -3.60
N GLY A 64 -9.13 10.23 -4.19
CA GLY A 64 -10.01 11.36 -3.83
C GLY A 64 -9.73 12.66 -4.60
N VAL A 65 -8.88 12.63 -5.63
CA VAL A 65 -8.98 13.61 -6.71
C VAL A 65 -10.19 13.20 -7.54
N ASP A 66 -11.37 13.68 -7.15
CA ASP A 66 -12.55 13.62 -8.00
C ASP A 66 -12.20 14.35 -9.31
N ASN A 67 -12.09 13.60 -10.41
CA ASN A 67 -12.06 14.22 -11.73
C ASN A 67 -13.49 14.69 -12.01
N GLU A 68 -13.80 15.94 -11.63
CA GLU A 68 -14.91 16.70 -12.22
C GLU A 68 -14.73 16.85 -13.73
#